data_AF-A0A093ZPP5-F1
#
_entry.id   AF-A0A093ZPP5-F1
#
_cell.length_a   1.000
_cell.length_b   1.000
_cell.length_c   1.000
_cell.angle_alpha   90.00
_cell.angle_beta   90.00
_cell.angle_gamma   90.00
#
_symmetry.space_group_name_H-M   'P 1'
#
loop_
_entity.id
_entity.type
_entity.pdbx_description
1 polymer ?
#
loop_
_entity_poly.entity_id
_entity_poly.type
_entity_poly.pdbx_seq_one_letter_code
_entity_poly.pdbx_strand_id
1 'polypeptide(L)' 'MADQEAQNGEEVTRSGGQVQVHFVTEEKEFELEESKRVLLVPTDIRRYNLSQILNSPAMLDLPTPTPFDILINGTFLRT' A
#
# COMPACT_ATOMS: atom_id res chain seq x y z
N MET A 1 -2.49 20.71 42.40
CA MET A 1 -3.83 20.27 41.96
C MET A 1 -4.14 21.08 40.73
N ALA A 2 -3.68 20.62 39.59
CA ALA A 2 -4.19 19.46 38.83
C ALA A 2 -5.03 20.08 37.71
N ASP A 3 -4.40 20.30 36.57
CA ASP A 3 -4.45 19.38 35.42
C ASP A 3 -5.44 19.98 34.42
N GLN A 4 -5.23 19.64 33.14
CA GLN A 4 -6.07 19.92 31.97
C GLN A 4 -5.68 21.17 31.17
N GLU A 5 -5.30 21.09 29.89
CA GLU A 5 -5.35 19.98 28.95
C GLU A 5 -4.21 20.09 27.93
N ALA A 6 -3.58 18.94 27.72
CA ALA A 6 -2.46 18.76 26.83
C ALA A 6 -2.82 19.14 25.40
N GLN A 7 -1.92 19.90 24.78
CA GLN A 7 -1.62 19.78 23.36
C GLN A 7 -1.29 18.31 23.10
N ASN A 8 -2.12 17.56 22.37
CA ASN A 8 -1.69 16.44 21.54
C ASN A 8 -2.89 15.82 20.80
N GLY A 9 -2.74 15.69 19.49
CA GLY A 9 -3.75 15.11 18.63
C GLY A 9 -4.16 16.06 17.51
N GLU A 10 -3.20 16.63 16.79
CA GLU A 10 -3.41 16.76 15.34
C GLU A 10 -3.76 15.35 14.86
N GLU A 11 -5.05 15.04 14.83
CA GLU A 11 -5.58 14.01 13.98
C GLU A 11 -5.27 14.49 12.58
N VAL A 12 -4.07 14.15 12.12
CA VAL A 12 -3.73 14.18 10.70
C VAL A 12 -4.59 13.09 10.08
N THR A 13 -5.90 13.34 9.99
CA THR A 13 -6.67 12.86 8.85
C THR A 13 -5.96 13.49 7.66
N ARG A 14 -4.92 12.80 7.18
CA ARG A 14 -4.49 12.99 5.80
C ARG A 14 -5.72 12.61 5.01
N SER A 15 -6.55 13.59 4.73
CA SER A 15 -7.65 13.56 3.77
C SER A 15 -7.04 13.41 2.37
N GLY A 16 -6.07 12.51 2.21
CA GLY A 16 -5.64 11.99 0.93
C GLY A 16 -6.76 11.08 0.48
N GLY A 17 -7.33 11.37 -0.69
CA GLY A 17 -8.36 10.51 -1.27
C GLY A 17 -7.89 9.05 -1.27
N GLN A 18 -8.82 8.12 -1.22
CA GLN A 18 -8.51 6.70 -1.39
C GLN A 18 -8.79 6.32 -2.83
N VAL A 19 -7.91 5.51 -3.42
CA VAL A 19 -8.06 4.96 -4.75
C VAL A 19 -8.10 3.44 -4.65
N GLN A 20 -9.07 2.85 -5.34
CA GLN A 20 -9.11 1.40 -5.52
C GLN A 20 -8.14 1.03 -6.64
N VAL A 21 -7.20 0.13 -6.33
CA VAL A 21 -6.25 -0.43 -7.29
C VAL A 21 -6.53 -1.91 -7.48
N HIS A 22 -6.25 -2.40 -8.68
CA HIS A 22 -6.32 -3.83 -9.01
C HIS A 22 -4.94 -4.30 -9.43
N PHE A 23 -4.36 -5.20 -8.65
CA PHE A 23 -3.06 -5.80 -8.91
C PHE A 23 -3.19 -6.90 -9.95
N VAL A 24 -2.34 -6.80 -10.96
CA VAL A 24 -2.17 -7.81 -12.00
C VAL A 24 -0.69 -8.11 -12.12
N THR A 25 -0.36 -9.38 -12.34
CA THR A 25 0.99 -9.85 -12.57
C THR A 25 0.97 -10.88 -13.70
N GLU A 26 2.05 -10.93 -14.47
CA GLU A 26 2.27 -12.00 -15.47
C GLU A 26 3.08 -13.17 -14.86
N GLU A 27 3.72 -12.92 -13.72
CA GLU A 27 4.54 -13.88 -12.99
C GLU A 27 3.66 -14.79 -12.11
N LYS A 28 3.62 -16.09 -12.43
CA LYS A 28 2.80 -17.07 -11.70
C LYS A 28 3.22 -17.25 -10.24
N GLU A 29 4.49 -17.02 -9.93
CA GLU A 29 5.01 -17.09 -8.56
C GLU A 29 4.52 -15.95 -7.66
N PHE A 30 4.09 -14.83 -8.25
CA PHE A 30 3.54 -13.67 -7.54
C PHE A 30 2.03 -13.52 -7.74
N GLU A 31 1.35 -14.59 -8.17
CA GLU A 31 -0.08 -14.53 -8.42
C GLU A 31 -0.86 -14.40 -7.10
N LEU A 32 -1.60 -13.30 -6.97
CA LEU A 32 -2.48 -13.05 -5.83
C LEU A 32 -3.82 -13.79 -5.99
N GLU A 33 -4.41 -14.23 -4.88
CA GLU A 33 -5.80 -14.69 -4.85
C GLU A 33 -6.75 -13.56 -5.30
N GLU A 34 -7.83 -13.89 -6.02
CA GLU A 34 -8.75 -12.89 -6.59
C GLU A 34 -9.27 -11.88 -5.56
N SER A 35 -9.57 -12.34 -4.34
CA SER A 35 -10.03 -11.49 -3.23
C SER A 35 -8.99 -10.48 -2.74
N LYS A 36 -7.68 -10.73 -2.99
CA LYS A 36 -6.55 -9.91 -2.54
C LYS A 36 -6.00 -9.00 -3.64
N ARG A 37 -6.41 -9.20 -4.90
CA ARG A 37 -5.99 -8.37 -6.04
C ARG A 37 -6.53 -6.95 -5.94
N VAL A 38 -7.65 -6.75 -5.27
CA VAL A 38 -8.25 -5.42 -5.09
C VAL A 38 -7.84 -4.84 -3.75
N LEU A 39 -7.27 -3.63 -3.77
CA LEU A 39 -6.89 -2.93 -2.55
C LEU A 39 -7.31 -1.46 -2.60
N LEU A 40 -7.78 -0.96 -1.47
CA LEU A 40 -8.02 0.46 -1.28
C LEU A 40 -6.76 1.10 -0.69
N VAL A 41 -6.10 1.94 -1.47
CA VAL A 41 -4.85 2.59 -1.06
C VAL A 41 -5.01 4.10 -1.04
N PRO A 42 -4.29 4.82 -0.16
CA PRO A 42 -4.23 6.27 -0.22
C PRO A 42 -3.70 6.76 -1.57
N THR A 43 -4.20 7.89 -2.07
CA THR A 43 -3.76 8.52 -3.32
C THR A 43 -2.33 9.04 -3.27
N ASP A 44 -1.78 9.25 -2.07
CA ASP A 44 -0.39 9.62 -1.84
C ASP A 44 0.55 8.40 -1.68
N ILE A 45 0.05 7.19 -1.94
CA ILE A 45 0.86 5.99 -1.83
C ILE A 45 1.95 5.94 -2.92
N ARG A 46 3.16 5.58 -2.49
CA ARG A 46 4.33 5.48 -3.36
C ARG A 46 4.65 4.02 -3.69
N ARG A 47 5.45 3.82 -4.74
CA ARG A 47 5.98 2.49 -5.15
C ARG A 47 6.52 1.68 -3.97
N TYR A 48 7.32 2.29 -3.10
CA TYR A 48 7.91 1.60 -1.96
C TYR A 48 6.85 1.03 -1.02
N ASN A 49 5.83 1.81 -0.68
CA ASN A 49 4.76 1.37 0.22
C ASN A 49 3.91 0.27 -0.41
N LEU A 50 3.59 0.37 -1.71
CA LEU A 50 2.91 -0.69 -2.44
C LEU A 50 3.72 -1.99 -2.45
N SER A 51 5.03 -1.90 -2.71
CA SER A 51 5.93 -3.05 -2.63
C SER A 51 5.93 -3.67 -1.24
N GLN A 52 5.92 -2.87 -0.17
CA GLN A 52 5.85 -3.38 1.20
C GLN A 52 4.53 -4.10 1.48
N ILE A 53 3.40 -3.58 0.98
CA ILE A 53 2.10 -4.24 1.10
C ILE A 53 2.11 -5.59 0.38
N LEU A 54 2.64 -5.66 -0.84
CA LEU A 54 2.72 -6.91 -1.60
C LEU A 54 3.59 -7.96 -0.90
N ASN A 55 4.69 -7.53 -0.26
CA ASN A 55 5.55 -8.40 0.54
C ASN A 55 4.98 -8.77 1.90
N SER A 56 3.80 -8.27 2.27
CA SER A 56 3.20 -8.60 3.56
C SER A 56 2.72 -10.07 3.59
N PRO A 57 2.69 -10.70 4.77
CA PRO A 57 2.16 -12.06 4.94
C PRO A 57 0.69 -12.21 4.53
N ALA A 58 -0.06 -11.11 4.52
CA ALA A 58 -1.46 -11.10 4.11
C ALA A 58 -1.64 -11.15 2.58
N MET A 59 -0.59 -10.84 1.81
CA MET A 59 -0.61 -10.74 0.34
C MET A 59 0.10 -11.93 -0.31
N LEU A 60 1.42 -11.85 -0.50
CA LEU A 60 2.20 -12.89 -1.19
C LEU A 60 2.91 -13.86 -0.24
N ASP A 61 3.10 -13.47 1.03
CA ASP A 61 3.81 -14.27 2.05
C ASP A 61 5.14 -14.86 1.54
N LEU A 62 5.93 -14.02 0.87
CA LEU A 62 7.21 -14.45 0.30
C LEU A 62 8.25 -14.68 1.40
N PRO A 63 9.11 -15.72 1.29
CA PRO A 63 10.13 -16.03 2.28
C PRO A 63 11.22 -14.94 2.35
N THR A 64 11.41 -14.19 1.28
CA THR A 64 12.35 -13.07 1.19
C THR A 64 11.68 -11.85 0.59
N PRO A 65 11.89 -10.64 1.16
CA PRO A 65 11.35 -9.41 0.59
C PRO A 65 11.86 -9.17 -0.84
N THR A 66 10.94 -9.06 -1.78
CA THR A 66 11.23 -8.82 -3.19
C THR A 66 10.85 -7.39 -3.57
N PRO A 67 11.78 -6.57 -4.10
CA PRO A 67 11.45 -5.21 -4.53
C PRO A 67 10.56 -5.28 -5.78
N PHE A 68 9.33 -4.78 -5.67
CA PHE A 68 8.40 -4.69 -6.79
C PHE A 68 8.44 -3.30 -7.43
N ASP A 69 8.42 -3.30 -8.75
CA ASP A 69 8.12 -2.13 -9.54
C ASP A 69 6.65 -2.18 -9.97
N ILE A 70 5.98 -1.03 -9.92
CA ILE A 70 4.56 -0.91 -10.24
C ILE A 70 4.42 -0.20 -11.58
N LEU A 71 3.71 -0.82 -12.51
CA LEU A 71 3.34 -0.22 -13.79
C LEU A 71 1.89 0.25 -13.73
N ILE A 72 1.65 1.52 -14.06
CA ILE A 72 0.32 2.09 -14.24
C ILE A 72 0.23 2.59 -15.68
N ASN A 73 -0.68 2.02 -16.47
CA ASN A 73 -0.80 2.31 -17.91
C ASN A 73 0.54 2.18 -18.67
N GLY A 74 1.33 1.14 -18.35
CA GLY A 74 2.64 0.90 -18.95
C GLY A 74 3.76 1.83 -18.49
N THR A 75 3.51 2.72 -17.53
CA THR A 75 4.51 3.64 -16.98
C THR A 75 4.87 3.26 -15.55
N PHE A 76 6.16 3.28 -15.21
CA PHE A 76 6.62 3.03 -13.85
C PHE A 76 6.14 4.11 -12.88
N LEU A 77 5.53 3.68 -11.78
CA LEU A 77 5.22 4.55 -10.64
C LEU A 77 6.52 4.93 -9.92
N ARG A 78 6.90 6.21 -9.98
CA ARG A 78 8.14 6.74 -9.38
C ARG A 78 7.91 7.77 -8.28
N THR A 79 6.70 8.27 -8.16
CA THR A 79 6.31 9.34 -7.23
C THR A 79 6.00 8.81 -5.84
#